data_AF-K1T5H6-F1
#
_entry.id   AF-K1T5H6-F1
#
_cell.length_a   1.000
_cell.length_b   1.000
_cell.length_c   1.000
_cell.angle_alpha   90.00
_cell.angle_beta   90.00
_cell.angle_gamma   90.00
#
_symmetry.space_group_name_H-M   'P 1'
#
loop_
_entity.id
_entity.type
_entity.pdbx_description
1 polymer ?
#
loop_
_entity_poly.entity_id
_entity_poly.type
_entity_poly.pdbx_seq_one_letter_code
_entity_poly.pdbx_strand_id
1 'polypeptide(L)'
;YFVYIPYTTAQNISGKSEYDKIAVLLDKSGDGETAIDRIKTCMANVKGEGSIKISELQSQKKQLDGILAAATSALSFTAGISLAVASVSVMTAMLVSVGERKREIGIKKSLGARNIRIVGEFLAESTMICIIGSIIGIAAGCAVAFVIGLAVGESFVMQTDIMLIAVAVSAVIGMISGSYPAYKAARMKPVDALKM
;
A
#
# COMPACT_ATOMS: atom_id res chain seq x y z
N TYR A 1 14.35 17.31 26.81
CA TYR A 1 13.45 18.09 27.68
C TYR A 1 13.35 19.48 27.07
N PHE A 2 12.15 19.93 26.70
CA PHE A 2 11.95 21.26 26.14
C PHE A 2 11.51 22.19 27.28
N VAL A 3 12.23 23.29 27.49
CA VAL A 3 11.90 24.29 28.52
C VAL A 3 11.48 25.56 27.80
N TYR A 4 10.27 26.03 28.09
CA TYR A 4 9.73 27.25 27.52
C TYR A 4 9.99 28.40 28.49
N ILE A 5 10.67 29.45 28.01
CA ILE A 5 10.98 30.65 28.78
C ILE A 5 10.41 31.86 28.01
N PRO A 6 9.80 32.85 28.68
CA PRO A 6 9.36 34.08 28.03
C PRO A 6 10.52 34.81 27.34
N TYR A 7 10.28 35.31 26.12
CA TYR A 7 11.33 35.93 25.30
C TYR A 7 11.99 37.15 25.98
N THR A 8 11.22 37.91 26.77
CA THR A 8 11.72 39.07 27.53
C THR A 8 12.74 38.66 28.59
N THR A 9 12.54 37.50 29.23
CA THR A 9 13.45 36.95 30.23
C THR A 9 14.71 36.40 29.56
N ALA A 10 14.56 35.74 28.41
CA ALA A 10 15.69 35.24 27.63
C ALA A 10 16.59 36.37 27.08
N GLN A 11 16.01 37.49 26.63
CA GLN A 11 16.77 38.65 26.16
C GLN A 11 17.56 39.34 27.28
N ASN A 12 16.95 39.50 28.46
CA ASN A 12 17.62 40.10 29.62
C ASN A 12 18.81 39.25 30.13
N ILE A 13 18.71 37.93 30.04
CA ILE A 13 19.78 37.01 30.47
C ILE A 13 20.87 36.87 29.40
N SER A 14 20.50 36.87 28.12
CA SER A 14 21.43 36.65 27.00
C SER A 14 22.17 37.93 26.56
N GLY A 15 21.67 39.12 26.93
CA GLY A 15 22.26 40.41 26.54
C GLY A 15 22.19 40.69 25.03
N LYS A 16 21.45 39.88 24.27
CA LYS A 16 21.25 40.01 22.83
C LYS A 16 19.84 40.54 22.54
N SER A 17 19.76 41.65 21.82
CA SER A 17 18.49 42.24 21.35
C SER A 17 18.01 41.68 20.01
N GLU A 18 18.67 40.64 19.49
CA GLU A 18 18.34 40.03 18.20
C GLU A 18 17.46 38.78 18.35
N TYR A 19 16.61 38.56 17.36
CA TYR A 19 15.74 37.39 17.27
C TYR A 19 16.41 36.30 16.44
N ASP A 20 16.58 35.09 17.00
CA ASP A 20 17.12 33.94 16.27
C ASP A 20 16.10 33.38 15.26
N LYS A 21 14.82 33.28 15.64
CA LYS A 21 13.73 32.78 14.79
C LYS A 21 12.41 33.45 15.15
N ILE A 22 11.67 33.88 14.13
CA ILE A 22 10.29 34.37 14.27
C ILE A 22 9.39 33.37 13.55
N ALA A 23 8.51 32.69 14.29
CA ALA A 23 7.51 31.80 13.71
C ALA A 23 6.25 32.61 13.41
N VAL A 24 5.84 32.63 12.14
CA VAL A 24 4.59 33.28 11.70
C VAL A 24 3.61 32.18 11.31
N LEU A 25 2.44 32.19 11.94
CA LEU A 25 1.33 31.29 11.60
C LEU A 25 0.42 32.03 10.63
N LEU A 26 0.32 31.54 9.40
CA LEU A 26 -0.61 32.05 8.39
C LEU A 26 -1.96 31.36 8.58
N ASP A 27 -3.04 32.14 8.57
CA ASP A 27 -4.40 31.60 8.65
C ASP A 27 -4.78 30.87 7.35
N LYS A 28 -5.53 29.77 7.46
CA LYS A 28 -5.81 28.81 6.38
C LYS A 28 -6.61 29.39 5.20
N SER A 29 -7.14 30.61 5.33
CA SER A 29 -8.05 31.24 4.34
C SER A 29 -7.36 32.22 3.38
N GLY A 30 -6.05 32.44 3.49
CA GLY A 30 -5.28 33.29 2.57
C GLY A 30 -4.30 32.48 1.72
N ASP A 31 -4.19 32.83 0.44
CA ASP A 31 -3.23 32.26 -0.50
C ASP A 31 -1.80 32.43 0.06
N GLY A 32 -1.23 31.33 0.57
CA GLY A 32 -0.02 31.35 1.42
C GLY A 32 1.19 31.92 0.70
N GLU A 33 1.22 31.78 -0.63
CA GLU A 33 2.31 32.25 -1.49
C GLU A 33 2.33 33.79 -1.58
N THR A 34 1.16 34.44 -1.70
CA THR A 34 1.05 35.90 -1.74
C THR A 34 1.36 36.55 -0.39
N ALA A 35 0.99 35.89 0.71
CA ALA A 35 1.28 36.38 2.05
C ALA A 35 2.78 36.35 2.37
N ILE A 36 3.47 35.31 1.89
CA ILE A 36 4.92 35.15 2.07
C ILE A 36 5.69 36.19 1.27
N ASP A 37 5.28 36.47 0.03
CA ASP A 37 5.91 37.53 -0.75
C ASP A 37 5.69 38.92 -0.14
N ARG A 38 4.50 39.19 0.42
CA ARG A 38 4.27 40.43 1.20
C ARG A 38 5.16 40.53 2.43
N ILE A 39 5.35 39.43 3.16
CA ILE A 39 6.24 39.38 4.33
C ILE A 39 7.70 39.60 3.89
N LYS A 40 8.14 39.02 2.77
CA LYS A 40 9.47 39.29 2.19
C LYS A 40 9.65 40.77 1.88
N THR A 41 8.69 41.40 1.20
CA THR A 41 8.76 42.82 0.84
C THR A 41 8.75 43.73 2.07
N CYS A 42 7.89 43.46 3.05
CA CYS A 42 7.86 44.22 4.30
C CYS A 42 9.14 44.07 5.13
N MET A 43 9.72 42.87 5.19
CA MET A 43 10.95 42.63 5.95
C MET A 43 12.20 43.15 5.23
N ALA A 44 12.22 43.13 3.89
CA ALA A 44 13.29 43.72 3.08
C ALA A 44 13.38 45.25 3.31
N ASN A 45 12.24 45.92 3.47
CA ASN A 45 12.18 47.36 3.71
C ASN A 45 12.66 47.79 5.11
N VAL A 46 12.66 46.89 6.11
CA VAL A 46 13.00 47.24 7.50
C VAL A 46 14.47 46.97 7.84
N LYS A 47 15.09 45.93 7.28
CA LYS A 47 16.44 45.49 7.71
C LYS A 47 17.47 45.39 6.58
N GLY A 48 17.13 45.78 5.35
CA GLY A 48 17.99 45.67 4.17
C GLY A 48 18.04 44.25 3.60
N GLU A 49 18.17 44.15 2.27
CA GLU A 49 18.13 42.88 1.54
C GLU A 49 19.23 41.90 2.00
N GLY A 50 18.85 40.64 2.26
CA GLY A 50 19.80 39.52 2.37
C GLY A 50 20.01 38.91 3.76
N SER A 51 19.47 39.48 4.83
CA SER A 51 19.73 38.98 6.21
C SER A 51 18.70 37.97 6.74
N ILE A 52 17.70 37.55 5.96
CA ILE A 52 16.58 36.74 6.44
C ILE A 52 16.44 35.47 5.60
N LYS A 53 16.77 34.31 6.18
CA LYS A 53 16.45 32.99 5.61
C LYS A 53 15.04 32.60 6.02
N ILE A 54 14.10 32.71 5.10
CA ILE A 54 12.74 32.18 5.30
C ILE A 54 12.81 30.67 5.10
N SER A 55 12.92 29.93 6.20
CA SER A 55 12.70 28.48 6.17
C SER A 55 11.21 28.20 6.15
N GLU A 56 10.71 28.00 4.95
CA GLU A 56 9.34 27.61 4.73
C GLU A 56 9.15 26.14 5.13
N LEU A 57 8.49 25.93 6.27
CA LEU A 57 8.12 24.59 6.73
C LEU A 57 7.27 23.85 5.68
N GLN A 58 6.53 24.57 4.84
CA GLN A 58 5.76 23.99 3.73
C GLN A 58 6.68 23.39 2.66
N SER A 59 7.79 24.05 2.31
CA SER A 59 8.77 23.53 1.34
C SER A 59 9.50 22.29 1.87
N GLN A 60 9.83 22.25 3.16
CA GLN A 60 10.41 21.05 3.79
C GLN A 60 9.40 19.90 3.86
N LYS A 61 8.14 20.18 4.22
CA LYS A 61 7.06 19.18 4.18
C LYS A 61 6.83 18.65 2.77
N LYS A 62 6.73 19.53 1.77
CA LYS A 62 6.52 19.14 0.37
C LYS A 62 7.67 18.28 -0.17
N GLN A 63 8.90 18.55 0.26
CA GLN A 63 10.06 17.72 -0.08
C GLN A 63 9.99 16.33 0.59
N LEU A 64 9.63 16.27 1.88
CA LEU A 64 9.41 15.00 2.59
C LEU A 64 8.26 14.18 1.98
N ASP A 65 7.13 14.82 1.70
CA ASP A 65 5.98 14.19 1.05
C ASP A 65 6.35 13.67 -0.34
N GLY A 66 7.18 14.40 -1.09
CA GLY A 66 7.70 13.94 -2.38
C GLY A 66 8.57 12.68 -2.26
N ILE A 67 9.45 12.62 -1.25
CA ILE A 67 10.30 11.44 -0.99
C ILE A 67 9.45 10.25 -0.55
N LEU A 68 8.49 10.45 0.36
CA LEU A 68 7.57 9.41 0.83
C LEU A 68 6.67 8.90 -0.30
N ALA A 69 6.19 9.78 -1.18
CA ALA A 69 5.41 9.40 -2.35
C ALA A 69 6.24 8.57 -3.35
N ALA A 70 7.50 8.94 -3.59
CA ALA A 70 8.41 8.17 -4.44
C ALA A 70 8.75 6.80 -3.85
N ALA A 71 8.95 6.70 -2.54
CA ALA A 71 9.15 5.42 -1.87
C ALA A 71 7.89 4.54 -1.96
N THR A 72 6.71 5.13 -1.72
CA THR A 72 5.41 4.44 -1.80
C THR A 72 5.12 3.94 -3.21
N SER A 73 5.44 4.73 -4.25
CA SER A 73 5.21 4.33 -5.64
C SER A 73 6.14 3.19 -6.06
N ALA A 74 7.42 3.22 -5.66
CA ALA A 74 8.35 2.13 -5.90
C ALA A 74 7.89 0.82 -5.22
N LEU A 75 7.46 0.90 -3.96
CA LEU A 75 6.91 -0.26 -3.24
C LEU A 75 5.64 -0.78 -3.92
N SER A 76 4.72 0.10 -4.31
CA SER A 76 3.49 -0.27 -5.01
C SER A 76 3.76 -0.95 -6.34
N PHE A 77 4.77 -0.49 -7.08
CA PHE A 77 5.19 -1.08 -8.33
C PHE A 77 5.74 -2.50 -8.14
N THR A 78 6.65 -2.68 -7.17
CA THR A 78 7.18 -4.02 -6.85
C THR A 78 6.10 -4.97 -6.36
N ALA A 79 5.17 -4.48 -5.52
CA ALA A 79 4.02 -5.25 -5.07
C ALA A 79 3.14 -5.69 -6.25
N GLY A 80 2.90 -4.80 -7.24
CA GLY A 80 2.17 -5.13 -8.45
C GLY A 80 2.82 -6.24 -9.29
N ILE A 81 4.15 -6.21 -9.42
CA ILE A 81 4.90 -7.28 -10.10
C ILE A 81 4.78 -8.60 -9.33
N SER A 82 4.95 -8.59 -8.01
CA SER A 82 4.79 -9.77 -7.16
C SER A 82 3.39 -10.38 -7.31
N LEU A 83 2.37 -9.54 -7.42
CA LEU A 83 0.99 -9.94 -7.64
C LEU A 83 0.80 -10.66 -8.99
N ALA A 84 1.39 -10.13 -10.05
CA ALA A 84 1.35 -10.74 -11.38
C ALA A 84 2.05 -12.10 -11.39
N VAL A 85 3.23 -12.20 -10.77
CA VAL A 85 3.97 -13.47 -10.65
C VAL A 85 3.15 -14.50 -9.87
N ALA A 86 2.59 -14.11 -8.71
CA ALA A 86 1.75 -14.98 -7.90
C ALA A 86 0.51 -15.48 -8.67
N SER A 87 -0.13 -14.60 -9.45
CA SER A 87 -1.27 -14.97 -10.30
C SER A 87 -0.92 -16.08 -11.30
N VAL A 88 0.25 -15.99 -11.95
CA VAL A 88 0.73 -17.02 -12.89
C VAL A 88 1.08 -18.32 -12.18
N SER A 89 1.68 -18.24 -10.97
CA SER A 89 1.99 -19.41 -10.15
C SER A 89 0.72 -20.19 -9.78
N VAL A 90 -0.32 -19.50 -9.31
CA VAL A 90 -1.61 -20.11 -8.96
C VAL A 90 -2.27 -20.74 -10.20
N MET A 91 -2.29 -20.02 -11.32
CA MET A 91 -2.83 -20.54 -12.58
C MET A 91 -2.13 -21.84 -13.00
N THR A 92 -0.80 -21.89 -12.87
CA THR A 92 -0.01 -23.07 -13.24
C THR A 92 -0.28 -24.25 -12.32
N ALA A 93 -0.29 -24.03 -11.00
CA ALA A 93 -0.63 -25.06 -10.03
C ALA A 93 -2.03 -25.65 -10.31
N MET A 94 -3.00 -24.80 -10.64
CA MET A 94 -4.36 -25.23 -10.97
C MET A 94 -4.42 -26.02 -12.28
N LEU A 95 -3.64 -25.66 -13.29
CA LEU A 95 -3.53 -26.44 -14.53
C LEU A 95 -2.99 -27.85 -14.28
N VAL A 96 -2.01 -28.00 -13.37
CA VAL A 96 -1.48 -29.30 -12.96
C VAL A 96 -2.55 -30.10 -12.22
N SER A 97 -3.24 -29.50 -11.25
CA SER A 97 -4.32 -30.16 -10.48
C SER A 97 -5.48 -30.65 -11.35
N VAL A 98 -5.90 -29.84 -12.34
CA VAL A 98 -6.89 -30.26 -13.36
C VAL A 98 -6.38 -31.46 -14.15
N GLY A 99 -5.07 -31.55 -14.36
CA GLY A 99 -4.39 -32.64 -15.03
C GLY A 99 -4.41 -33.96 -14.24
N GLU A 100 -4.28 -33.89 -12.92
CA GLU A 100 -4.35 -35.05 -12.02
C GLU A 100 -5.79 -35.52 -11.83
N ARG A 101 -6.74 -34.59 -11.71
CA ARG A 101 -8.17 -34.86 -11.50
C ARG A 101 -8.95 -35.13 -12.80
N LYS A 102 -8.29 -35.30 -13.95
CA LYS A 102 -8.95 -35.48 -15.27
C LYS A 102 -10.02 -36.57 -15.27
N ARG A 103 -9.72 -37.75 -14.70
CA ARG A 103 -10.62 -38.90 -14.69
C ARG A 103 -11.88 -38.63 -13.88
N GLU A 104 -11.77 -37.98 -12.73
CA GLU A 104 -12.91 -37.58 -11.89
C GLU A 104 -13.82 -36.58 -12.62
N ILE A 105 -13.24 -35.58 -13.27
CA ILE A 105 -13.97 -34.59 -14.08
C ILE A 105 -14.71 -35.30 -15.23
N GLY A 106 -14.03 -36.24 -15.90
CA GLY A 106 -14.62 -37.06 -16.97
C GLY A 106 -15.84 -37.85 -16.51
N ILE A 107 -15.76 -38.51 -15.35
CA ILE A 107 -16.88 -39.26 -14.76
C ILE A 107 -18.04 -38.32 -14.41
N LYS A 108 -17.78 -37.20 -13.72
CA LYS A 108 -18.81 -36.20 -13.40
C LYS A 108 -19.54 -35.72 -14.66
N LYS A 109 -18.80 -35.49 -15.74
CA LYS A 109 -19.33 -34.96 -17.00
C LYS A 109 -20.16 -36.00 -17.78
N SER A 110 -19.72 -37.27 -17.78
CA SER A 110 -20.48 -38.39 -18.36
C SER A 110 -21.80 -38.65 -17.64
N LEU A 111 -21.87 -38.33 -16.34
CA LEU A 111 -23.10 -38.36 -15.53
C LEU A 111 -23.99 -37.12 -15.72
N GLY A 112 -23.64 -36.21 -16.64
CA GLY A 112 -24.45 -35.04 -16.98
C GLY A 112 -24.10 -33.74 -16.22
N ALA A 113 -22.95 -33.66 -15.55
CA ALA A 113 -22.54 -32.40 -14.92
C ALA A 113 -22.35 -31.28 -15.96
N ARG A 114 -23.07 -30.17 -15.77
CA ARG A 114 -22.97 -28.99 -16.64
C ARG A 114 -21.61 -28.32 -16.46
N ASN A 115 -21.01 -27.86 -17.57
CA ASN A 115 -19.72 -27.13 -17.59
C ASN A 115 -19.65 -26.01 -16.55
N ILE A 116 -20.75 -25.27 -16.34
CA ILE A 116 -20.82 -24.16 -15.36
C ILE A 116 -20.55 -24.62 -13.92
N ARG A 117 -20.97 -25.84 -13.53
CA ARG A 117 -20.74 -26.36 -12.18
C ARG A 117 -19.27 -26.70 -11.98
N ILE A 118 -18.63 -27.26 -13.02
CA ILE A 118 -17.20 -27.58 -13.01
C ILE A 118 -16.38 -26.28 -12.93
N VAL A 119 -16.74 -25.26 -13.73
CA VAL A 119 -16.08 -23.95 -13.64
C VAL A 119 -16.19 -23.38 -12.23
N GLY A 120 -17.39 -23.39 -11.64
CA GLY A 120 -17.63 -22.86 -10.29
C GLY A 120 -16.86 -23.59 -9.19
N GLU A 121 -16.72 -24.92 -9.28
CA GLU A 121 -15.93 -25.72 -8.33
C GLU A 121 -14.45 -25.27 -8.33
N PHE A 122 -13.84 -25.17 -9.52
CA PHE A 122 -12.45 -24.74 -9.66
C PHE A 122 -12.25 -23.26 -9.30
N LEU A 123 -13.20 -22.38 -9.62
CA LEU A 123 -13.13 -20.97 -9.24
C LEU A 123 -13.21 -20.78 -7.72
N ALA A 124 -14.06 -21.55 -7.06
CA ALA A 124 -14.18 -21.53 -5.61
C ALA A 124 -12.90 -22.06 -4.95
N GLU A 125 -12.34 -23.16 -5.47
CA GLU A 125 -11.07 -23.72 -4.99
C GLU A 125 -9.91 -22.72 -5.12
N SER A 126 -9.73 -22.07 -6.29
CA SER A 126 -8.66 -21.08 -6.47
C SER A 126 -8.85 -19.85 -5.57
N THR A 127 -10.08 -19.34 -5.47
CA THR A 127 -10.39 -18.17 -4.65
C THR A 127 -10.16 -18.47 -3.16
N MET A 128 -10.56 -19.66 -2.69
CA MET A 128 -10.36 -20.08 -1.31
C MET A 128 -8.87 -20.22 -0.97
N ILE A 129 -8.08 -20.80 -1.88
CA ILE A 129 -6.61 -20.89 -1.72
C ILE A 129 -6.00 -19.48 -1.61
N CYS A 130 -6.42 -18.54 -2.47
CA CYS A 130 -5.93 -17.16 -2.42
C CYS A 130 -6.33 -16.43 -1.13
N ILE A 131 -7.57 -16.59 -0.66
CA ILE A 131 -8.04 -15.97 0.59
C ILE A 131 -7.27 -16.52 1.80
N ILE A 132 -7.09 -17.84 1.88
CA ILE A 132 -6.32 -18.47 2.96
C ILE A 132 -4.87 -17.98 2.93
N GLY A 133 -4.25 -17.95 1.74
CA GLY A 133 -2.91 -17.42 1.55
C GLY A 133 -2.80 -15.95 1.96
N SER A 134 -3.82 -15.13 1.67
CA SER A 134 -3.89 -13.73 2.08
C SER A 134 -3.96 -13.56 3.59
N ILE A 135 -4.81 -14.33 4.27
CA ILE A 135 -4.91 -14.30 5.74
C ILE A 135 -3.57 -14.68 6.39
N ILE A 136 -2.93 -15.74 5.89
CA ILE A 136 -1.61 -16.17 6.38
C ILE A 136 -0.55 -15.11 6.10
N GLY A 137 -0.55 -14.52 4.90
CA GLY A 137 0.36 -13.45 4.51
C GLY A 137 0.20 -12.19 5.36
N ILE A 138 -1.03 -11.79 5.64
CA ILE A 138 -1.34 -10.67 6.53
C ILE A 138 -0.83 -10.97 7.94
N ALA A 139 -1.12 -12.14 8.49
CA ALA A 139 -0.65 -12.53 9.82
C ALA A 139 0.88 -12.52 9.92
N ALA A 140 1.57 -13.09 8.93
CA ALA A 140 3.03 -13.09 8.86
C ALA A 140 3.60 -11.68 8.70
N GLY A 141 3.00 -10.85 7.84
CA GLY A 141 3.40 -9.45 7.65
C GLY A 141 3.26 -8.62 8.92
N CYS A 142 2.17 -8.81 9.67
CA CYS A 142 1.97 -8.17 10.97
C CYS A 142 2.99 -8.64 12.01
N ALA A 143 3.32 -9.93 12.05
CA ALA A 143 4.34 -10.45 12.95
C ALA A 143 5.71 -9.81 12.66
N VAL A 144 6.11 -9.74 11.39
CA VAL A 144 7.37 -9.09 10.99
C VAL A 144 7.36 -7.60 11.33
N ALA A 145 6.27 -6.89 11.01
CA ALA A 145 6.15 -5.47 11.28
C ALA A 145 6.18 -5.17 12.79
N PHE A 146 5.59 -6.03 13.62
CA PHE A 146 5.65 -5.92 15.07
C PHE A 146 7.08 -6.08 15.60
N VAL A 147 7.82 -7.09 15.11
CA VAL A 147 9.23 -7.30 15.50
C VAL A 147 10.11 -6.12 15.11
N ILE A 148 9.92 -5.57 13.91
CA ILE A 148 10.66 -4.38 13.45
C ILE A 148 10.27 -3.15 14.28
N GLY A 149 8.99 -2.96 14.59
CA GLY A 149 8.52 -1.87 15.45
C GLY A 149 9.17 -1.89 16.83
N LEU A 150 9.28 -3.07 17.44
CA LEU A 150 10.00 -3.25 18.71
C LEU A 150 11.48 -2.89 18.61
N ALA A 151 12.14 -3.22 17.50
CA ALA A 151 13.56 -2.90 17.30
C ALA A 151 13.83 -1.41 17.07
N VAL A 152 12.90 -0.71 16.42
CA VAL A 152 13.02 0.72 16.09
C VAL A 152 12.46 1.61 17.22
N GLY A 153 11.69 1.06 18.15
CA GLY A 153 11.05 1.80 19.23
C GLY A 153 9.82 2.62 18.80
N GLU A 154 9.27 2.29 17.63
CA GLU A 154 8.10 2.96 17.05
C GLU A 154 6.85 2.10 17.18
N SER A 155 5.70 2.75 17.35
CA SER A 155 4.42 2.06 17.52
C SER A 155 3.90 1.55 16.18
N PHE A 156 3.68 0.23 16.08
CA PHE A 156 3.05 -0.38 14.92
C PHE A 156 1.56 -0.02 14.86
N VAL A 157 1.14 0.67 13.79
CA VAL A 157 -0.26 1.03 13.54
C VAL A 157 -0.87 0.03 12.56
N MET A 158 -1.86 -0.73 13.04
CA MET A 158 -2.60 -1.68 12.22
C MET A 158 -3.86 -1.00 11.67
N GLN A 159 -3.90 -0.78 10.35
CA GLN A 159 -5.07 -0.20 9.69
C GLN A 159 -5.95 -1.31 9.10
N THR A 160 -7.11 -1.55 9.72
CA THR A 160 -8.05 -2.60 9.32
C THR A 160 -8.57 -2.42 7.89
N ASP A 161 -8.74 -1.18 7.44
CA ASP A 161 -9.21 -0.88 6.08
C ASP A 161 -8.28 -1.45 5.00
N ILE A 162 -6.97 -1.32 5.19
CA ILE A 162 -5.96 -1.82 4.24
C ILE A 162 -5.96 -3.34 4.20
N MET A 163 -6.13 -4.00 5.36
CA MET A 163 -6.25 -5.46 5.42
C MET A 163 -7.46 -5.97 4.65
N LEU A 164 -8.60 -5.30 4.79
CA LEU A 164 -9.83 -5.64 4.08
C LEU A 164 -9.65 -5.50 2.56
N ILE A 165 -9.00 -4.42 2.13
CA ILE A 165 -8.65 -4.20 0.73
C ILE A 165 -7.70 -5.30 0.22
N ALA A 166 -6.68 -5.68 1.00
CA ALA A 166 -5.75 -6.74 0.62
C ALA A 166 -6.45 -8.10 0.43
N VAL A 167 -7.40 -8.45 1.31
CA VAL A 167 -8.22 -9.65 1.16
C VAL A 167 -9.09 -9.56 -0.09
N ALA A 168 -9.76 -8.42 -0.32
CA ALA A 168 -10.58 -8.22 -1.51
C ALA A 168 -9.75 -8.35 -2.81
N VAL A 169 -8.56 -7.75 -2.86
CA VAL A 169 -7.63 -7.85 -3.99
C VAL A 169 -7.19 -9.31 -4.20
N SER A 170 -6.88 -10.04 -3.13
CA SER A 170 -6.52 -11.47 -3.22
C SER A 170 -7.64 -12.34 -3.82
N ALA A 171 -8.90 -12.06 -3.47
CA ALA A 171 -10.05 -12.76 -4.03
C ALA A 171 -10.21 -12.49 -5.53
N VAL A 172 -10.04 -11.23 -5.96
CA VAL A 172 -10.09 -10.85 -7.38
C VAL A 172 -8.98 -11.57 -8.17
N ILE A 173 -7.76 -11.62 -7.65
CA ILE A 173 -6.65 -12.34 -8.30
C ILE A 173 -6.91 -13.84 -8.37
N GLY A 174 -7.48 -14.43 -7.32
CA GLY A 174 -7.87 -15.85 -7.32
C GLY A 174 -8.92 -16.17 -8.37
N MET A 175 -9.87 -15.27 -8.61
CA MET A 175 -10.86 -15.42 -9.69
C MET A 175 -10.20 -15.26 -11.06
N ILE A 176 -9.35 -14.24 -11.26
CA ILE A 176 -8.67 -13.99 -12.53
C ILE A 176 -7.76 -15.17 -12.90
N SER A 177 -6.89 -15.59 -11.99
CA SER A 177 -5.95 -16.71 -12.21
C SER A 177 -6.67 -18.05 -12.38
N GLY A 178 -7.79 -18.27 -11.66
CA GLY A 178 -8.60 -19.49 -11.74
C GLY A 178 -9.50 -19.59 -12.98
N SER A 179 -9.84 -18.46 -13.61
CA SER A 179 -10.79 -18.42 -14.73
C SER A 179 -10.36 -19.27 -15.93
N TYR A 180 -9.11 -19.13 -16.37
CA TYR A 180 -8.54 -19.90 -17.48
C TYR A 180 -8.49 -21.41 -17.22
N PRO A 181 -7.90 -21.91 -16.11
CA PRO A 181 -7.85 -23.35 -15.85
C PRO A 181 -9.26 -23.94 -15.62
N ALA A 182 -10.16 -23.21 -14.95
CA ALA A 182 -11.54 -23.64 -14.76
C ALA A 182 -12.28 -23.82 -16.09
N TYR A 183 -12.10 -22.89 -17.02
CA TYR A 183 -12.65 -23.00 -18.37
C TYR A 183 -12.06 -24.20 -19.14
N LYS A 184 -10.75 -24.42 -19.03
CA LYS A 184 -10.07 -25.55 -19.66
C LYS A 184 -10.57 -26.89 -19.11
N ALA A 185 -10.75 -27.01 -17.79
CA ALA A 185 -11.31 -28.19 -17.14
C ALA A 185 -12.74 -28.48 -17.63
N ALA A 186 -13.57 -27.45 -17.67
CA ALA A 186 -14.96 -27.58 -18.08
C ALA A 186 -15.15 -27.91 -19.57
N ARG A 187 -14.14 -27.71 -20.43
CA ARG A 187 -14.18 -28.10 -21.85
C ARG A 187 -13.61 -29.48 -22.15
N MET A 188 -13.06 -30.18 -21.16
CA MET A 188 -12.48 -31.51 -21.37
C MET A 188 -13.52 -32.51 -21.84
N LYS A 189 -13.22 -33.29 -22.89
CA LYS A 189 -14.15 -34.28 -23.44
C LYS A 189 -14.13 -35.54 -22.57
N PRO A 190 -15.29 -36.13 -22.23
CA PRO A 190 -15.36 -37.33 -21.39
C PRO A 190 -14.64 -38.53 -22.01
N VAL A 191 -14.65 -38.63 -23.35
CA VAL A 191 -13.97 -39.69 -24.09
C VAL A 191 -12.45 -39.65 -23.91
N ASP A 192 -11.86 -38.45 -23.80
CA ASP A 192 -10.41 -38.28 -23.62
C ASP A 192 -9.99 -38.53 -22.16
N ALA A 193 -10.92 -38.34 -21.20
CA ALA A 193 -10.67 -38.55 -19.78
C ALA A 193 -10.74 -40.03 -19.34
N LEU A 194 -11.35 -40.90 -20.16
CA LEU A 194 -11.55 -42.34 -19.89
C LEU A 194 -10.56 -43.25 -20.63
N LYS A 195 -9.83 -42.73 -21.62
CA LYS A 195 -8.82 -43.47 -22.38
C LYS A 195 -7.45 -43.54 -21.70
N MET A 196 -7.28 -42.84 -20.57
CA MET A 196 -6.07 -42.75 -19.77
C MET A 196 -6.26 -43.44 -18.42
#